data_AF-A0A075I3Q9-F1
#
_entry.id   AF-A0A075I3Q9-F1
#
_cell.length_a   1.000
_cell.length_b   1.000
_cell.length_c   1.000
_cell.angle_alpha   90.00
_cell.angle_beta   90.00
_cell.angle_gamma   90.00
#
_symmetry.space_group_name_H-M   'P 1'
#
loop_
_entity.id
_entity.type
_entity.pdbx_description
1 polymer ?
#
loop_
_entity_poly.entity_id
_entity_poly.type
_entity_poly.pdbx_seq_one_letter_code
_entity_poly.pdbx_strand_id
1 'polypeptide(L)'
;MGNKSPVGEFAARKQHNKRKYMKWSDGHYKRRVLKLDKKSDPLSGAPQARGIVLEKVGIESKQPNSAIRKCVRIQLIKNGKQITAFLPGDGALNFIDEHDEVNVEGIGGSTGGAMGDLPGVRWQVYKVNDVSLNELVYGRKEKPRR
;
A
#
# COMPACT_ATOMS: atom_id res chain seq x y z
N MET A 1 -23.51 -34.88 -13.06
CA MET A 1 -23.86 -33.44 -13.03
C MET A 1 -25.16 -33.25 -13.80
N GLY A 2 -26.13 -32.50 -13.28
CA GLY A 2 -27.37 -32.22 -14.00
C GLY A 2 -27.18 -31.21 -15.14
N ASN A 3 -28.13 -31.18 -16.07
CA ASN A 3 -28.12 -30.23 -17.18
C ASN A 3 -28.15 -28.78 -16.68
N LYS A 4 -27.57 -27.87 -17.46
CA LYS A 4 -27.64 -26.42 -17.23
C LYS A 4 -29.11 -26.03 -17.06
N SER A 5 -29.43 -25.31 -15.99
CA SER A 5 -30.79 -24.87 -15.68
C SER A 5 -30.82 -23.40 -15.28
N PRO A 6 -31.82 -22.62 -15.72
CA PRO A 6 -32.92 -22.97 -16.63
C PRO A 6 -32.56 -22.80 -18.13
N VAL A 7 -33.16 -23.61 -19.01
CA VAL A 7 -32.94 -23.58 -20.49
C VAL A 7 -34.19 -23.27 -21.32
N GLY A 8 -35.33 -22.98 -20.69
CA GLY A 8 -36.58 -22.67 -21.40
C GLY A 8 -36.54 -21.34 -22.17
N GLU A 9 -37.29 -21.26 -23.26
CA GLU A 9 -37.37 -20.11 -24.18
C GLU A 9 -37.71 -18.78 -23.47
N PHE A 10 -38.68 -18.81 -22.54
CA PHE A 10 -39.10 -17.64 -21.76
C PHE A 10 -38.41 -17.54 -20.37
N ALA A 11 -37.25 -18.20 -20.17
CA ALA A 11 -36.58 -18.26 -18.87
C ALA A 11 -35.54 -17.15 -18.61
N ALA A 12 -35.44 -16.15 -19.49
CA ALA A 12 -34.40 -15.11 -19.44
C ALA A 12 -34.32 -14.40 -18.07
N ARG A 13 -35.46 -14.01 -17.48
CA ARG A 13 -35.52 -13.37 -16.16
C ARG A 13 -34.88 -14.23 -15.06
N LYS A 14 -35.12 -15.53 -15.08
CA LYS A 14 -34.57 -16.48 -14.10
C LYS A 14 -33.07 -16.68 -14.29
N GLN A 15 -32.60 -16.75 -15.54
CA GLN A 15 -31.16 -16.80 -15.85
C GLN A 15 -30.44 -15.53 -15.38
N HIS A 16 -31.01 -14.35 -15.66
CA HIS A 16 -30.45 -13.08 -15.23
C HIS A 16 -30.33 -12.99 -13.70
N ASN A 17 -31.40 -13.29 -12.98
CA ASN A 17 -31.40 -13.25 -11.51
C ASN A 17 -30.43 -14.27 -10.91
N LYS A 18 -30.35 -15.48 -11.49
CA LYS A 18 -29.36 -16.49 -11.10
C LYS A 18 -27.93 -15.97 -11.28
N ARG A 19 -27.60 -15.38 -12.44
CA ARG A 19 -26.28 -14.80 -12.69
C ARG A 19 -25.99 -13.63 -11.74
N LYS A 20 -26.96 -12.76 -11.49
CA LYS A 20 -26.84 -11.62 -10.55
C LYS A 20 -26.53 -12.11 -9.13
N TYR A 21 -27.20 -13.15 -8.66
CA TYR A 21 -26.92 -13.77 -7.37
C TYR A 21 -25.53 -14.40 -7.34
N MET A 22 -25.18 -15.22 -8.33
CA MET A 22 -23.86 -15.87 -8.41
C MET A 22 -22.70 -14.87 -8.56
N LYS A 23 -22.94 -13.69 -9.14
CA LYS A 23 -21.91 -12.64 -9.25
C LYS A 23 -21.39 -12.18 -7.88
N TRP A 24 -22.19 -12.30 -6.83
CA TRP A 24 -21.78 -11.93 -5.47
C TRP A 24 -20.81 -12.92 -4.81
N SER A 25 -20.66 -14.14 -5.34
CA SER A 25 -19.63 -15.07 -4.86
C SER A 25 -18.23 -14.71 -5.39
N ASP A 26 -18.13 -13.86 -6.42
CA ASP A 26 -16.86 -13.31 -6.89
C ASP A 26 -16.36 -12.22 -5.92
N GLY A 27 -15.22 -12.48 -5.29
CA GLY A 27 -14.59 -11.58 -4.34
C GLY A 27 -14.21 -10.22 -4.93
N HIS A 28 -13.72 -10.19 -6.17
CA HIS A 28 -13.36 -8.93 -6.83
C HIS A 28 -14.60 -8.06 -7.10
N TYR A 29 -15.68 -8.69 -7.56
CA TYR A 29 -16.95 -8.01 -7.74
C TYR A 29 -17.47 -7.42 -6.43
N LYS A 30 -17.49 -8.22 -5.36
CA LYS A 30 -17.95 -7.79 -4.03
C LYS A 30 -17.12 -6.62 -3.49
N ARG A 31 -15.79 -6.72 -3.54
CA ARG A 31 -14.87 -5.66 -3.06
C ARG A 31 -15.06 -4.35 -3.82
N ARG A 32 -15.20 -4.40 -5.14
CA ARG A 32 -15.40 -3.22 -6.00
C ARG A 32 -16.75 -2.56 -5.77
N VAL A 33 -17.85 -3.31 -5.78
CA VAL A 33 -19.20 -2.74 -5.64
C VAL A 33 -19.41 -2.13 -4.26
N LEU A 34 -18.91 -2.79 -3.21
CA LEU A 34 -19.00 -2.29 -1.84
C LEU A 34 -17.90 -1.25 -1.49
N LYS A 35 -16.98 -0.95 -2.42
CA LYS A 35 -15.84 -0.03 -2.22
C LYS A 35 -15.04 -0.32 -0.95
N LEU A 36 -14.88 -1.61 -0.60
CA LEU A 36 -14.26 -2.03 0.67
C LEU A 36 -12.83 -1.52 0.80
N ASP A 37 -12.09 -1.58 -0.30
CA ASP A 37 -10.67 -1.23 -0.37
C ASP A 37 -10.45 0.25 -0.07
N LYS A 38 -11.33 1.12 -0.58
CA LYS A 38 -11.28 2.56 -0.31
C LYS A 38 -11.56 2.89 1.16
N LYS A 39 -12.41 2.10 1.83
CA LYS A 39 -12.77 2.28 3.23
C LYS A 39 -11.64 1.85 4.18
N SER A 40 -10.97 0.74 3.87
CA SER A 40 -9.91 0.19 4.72
C SER A 40 -8.53 0.80 4.46
N ASP A 41 -8.27 1.32 3.26
CA ASP A 41 -6.99 1.91 2.90
C ASP A 41 -6.66 3.17 3.73
N PRO A 42 -5.51 3.24 4.42
CA PRO A 42 -5.08 4.45 5.09
C PRO A 42 -4.85 5.62 4.13
N LEU A 43 -4.55 5.40 2.84
CA LEU A 43 -4.44 6.48 1.85
C LEU A 43 -5.80 6.92 1.27
N SER A 44 -6.88 6.22 1.63
CA SER A 44 -8.24 6.44 1.12
C SER A 44 -8.37 6.34 -0.41
N GLY A 45 -7.56 5.47 -1.02
CA GLY A 45 -7.49 5.22 -2.46
C GLY A 45 -6.59 6.17 -3.24
N ALA A 46 -5.79 7.01 -2.57
CA ALA A 46 -4.82 7.88 -3.22
C ALA A 46 -3.53 7.12 -3.56
N PRO A 47 -2.86 7.44 -4.67
CA PRO A 47 -1.58 6.80 -5.04
C PRO A 47 -0.42 7.21 -4.12
N GLN A 48 -0.49 8.42 -3.56
CA GLN A 48 0.54 9.02 -2.73
C GLN A 48 -0.07 9.74 -1.54
N ALA A 49 0.70 9.91 -0.47
CA ALA A 49 0.35 10.80 0.63
C ALA A 49 1.58 11.45 1.27
N ARG A 50 1.30 12.50 2.05
CA ARG A 50 2.26 13.21 2.89
C ARG A 50 2.08 12.81 4.34
N GLY A 51 3.17 12.74 5.07
CA GLY A 51 3.17 12.40 6.49
C GLY A 51 4.38 12.95 7.22
N ILE A 52 4.31 12.89 8.54
CA ILE A 52 5.37 13.32 9.45
C ILE A 52 5.99 12.07 10.08
N VAL A 53 7.32 12.01 10.14
CA VAL A 53 8.05 10.91 10.76
C VAL A 53 7.90 10.96 12.28
N LEU A 54 7.52 9.83 12.88
CA LEU A 54 7.43 9.68 14.33
C LEU A 54 8.68 9.02 14.91
N GLU A 55 9.07 7.86 14.37
CA GLU A 55 10.18 7.07 14.89
C GLU A 55 10.87 6.28 13.75
N LYS A 56 12.15 5.99 13.94
CA LYS A 56 12.94 5.10 13.09
C LYS A 56 12.75 3.65 13.57
N VAL A 57 12.36 2.74 12.68
CA VAL A 57 12.02 1.34 13.02
C VAL A 57 12.85 0.36 12.19
N GLY A 58 13.44 -0.64 12.83
CA GLY A 58 14.04 -1.79 12.15
C GLY A 58 13.05 -2.95 12.07
N ILE A 59 12.81 -3.49 10.88
CA ILE A 59 11.97 -4.68 10.68
C ILE A 59 12.85 -5.84 10.22
N GLU A 60 12.77 -6.98 10.92
CA GLU A 60 13.47 -8.20 10.52
C GLU A 60 12.89 -8.77 9.23
N SER A 61 13.77 -9.22 8.34
CA SER A 61 13.38 -9.91 7.12
C SER A 61 12.72 -11.24 7.44
N LYS A 62 11.80 -11.67 6.57
CA LYS A 62 11.30 -13.05 6.61
C LYS A 62 12.44 -14.04 6.34
N GLN A 63 12.38 -15.17 7.04
CA GLN A 63 13.18 -16.36 6.70
C GLN A 63 12.95 -16.70 5.22
N PRO A 64 13.99 -17.08 4.44
CA PRO A 64 15.34 -17.55 4.82
C PRO A 64 16.41 -16.46 4.94
N ASN A 65 16.06 -15.19 4.74
CA ASN A 65 17.04 -14.10 4.74
C ASN A 65 17.29 -13.58 6.16
N SER A 66 18.49 -13.04 6.41
CA SER A 66 18.89 -12.40 7.66
C SER A 66 19.31 -10.95 7.44
N ALA A 67 18.37 -10.02 7.56
CA ALA A 67 18.63 -8.58 7.48
C ALA A 67 17.63 -7.77 8.30
N ILE A 68 18.07 -6.61 8.79
CA ILE A 68 17.18 -5.61 9.39
C ILE A 68 16.90 -4.55 8.34
N ARG A 69 15.67 -4.53 7.82
CA ARG A 69 15.21 -3.53 6.86
C ARG A 69 14.88 -2.23 7.60
N LYS A 70 15.50 -1.14 7.17
CA LYS A 70 15.29 0.18 7.77
C LYS A 70 13.97 0.76 7.27
N CYS A 71 13.08 1.06 8.21
CA CYS A 71 11.77 1.62 7.99
C CYS A 71 11.55 2.83 8.90
N VAL A 72 10.48 3.57 8.65
CA VAL A 72 10.04 4.68 9.50
C VAL A 72 8.56 4.55 9.79
N ARG A 73 8.18 4.91 11.01
CA ARG A 73 6.78 5.12 11.38
C ARG A 73 6.39 6.53 10.98
N ILE A 74 5.31 6.66 10.23
CA ILE A 74 4.84 7.93 9.69
C ILE A 74 3.40 8.14 10.12
N GLN A 75 3.08 9.34 10.56
CA GLN A 75 1.70 9.79 10.73
C GLN A 75 1.24 10.55 9.49
N LEU A 76 0.17 10.08 8.85
CA LEU A 76 -0.40 10.74 7.68
C LEU A 76 -1.09 12.05 8.08
N ILE A 77 -0.74 13.15 7.41
CA ILE A 77 -1.32 14.47 7.69
C ILE A 77 -2.83 14.50 7.41
N LYS A 78 -3.27 13.77 6.36
CA LYS A 78 -4.67 13.79 5.89
C LYS A 78 -5.67 13.22 6.90
N ASN A 79 -5.29 12.21 7.67
CA ASN A 79 -6.23 11.47 8.52
C ASN A 79 -5.67 11.06 9.89
N GLY A 80 -4.43 11.46 10.22
CA GLY A 80 -3.78 11.16 11.49
C GLY A 80 -3.42 9.67 11.69
N LYS A 81 -3.67 8.80 10.70
CA LYS A 81 -3.37 7.37 10.82
C LYS A 81 -1.86 7.15 10.74
N GLN A 82 -1.38 6.19 11.53
CA GLN A 82 0.01 5.78 11.51
C GLN A 82 0.21 4.62 10.53
N ILE A 83 1.28 4.71 9.75
CA ILE A 83 1.72 3.66 8.82
C ILE A 83 3.22 3.43 8.99
N THR A 84 3.69 2.27 8.54
CA THR A 84 5.12 1.98 8.44
C THR A 84 5.54 2.01 6.97
N ALA A 85 6.57 2.78 6.65
CA ALA A 85 7.11 2.87 5.30
C ALA A 85 8.57 2.42 5.26
N PHE A 86 8.93 1.72 4.19
CA PHE A 86 10.29 1.29 3.90
C PHE A 86 11.12 2.45 3.33
N LEU A 87 12.42 2.47 3.63
CA LEU A 87 13.38 3.41 3.07
C LEU A 87 14.25 2.70 2.01
N PRO A 88 14.02 2.98 0.71
CA PRO A 88 14.87 2.44 -0.34
C PRO A 88 16.22 3.16 -0.41
N GLY A 89 17.26 2.42 -0.75
CA GLY A 89 18.63 2.93 -0.90
C GLY A 89 19.49 2.76 0.35
N ASP A 90 20.78 2.50 0.13
CA ASP A 90 21.74 2.34 1.23
C ASP A 90 22.01 3.68 1.91
N GLY A 91 22.01 3.68 3.25
CA GLY A 91 22.22 4.90 4.03
C GLY A 91 21.04 5.89 4.03
N ALA A 92 19.91 5.57 3.39
CA ALA A 92 18.73 6.44 3.33
C ALA A 92 18.22 6.91 4.71
N LEU A 93 18.40 6.08 5.74
CA LEU A 93 18.03 6.39 7.13
C LEU A 93 18.77 7.60 7.72
N ASN A 94 19.95 7.94 7.19
CA ASN A 94 20.77 9.05 7.68
C ASN A 94 20.22 10.42 7.25
N PHE A 95 19.40 10.45 6.20
CA PHE A 95 18.83 11.70 5.67
C PHE A 95 17.48 12.07 6.29
N ILE A 96 16.89 11.17 7.08
CA ILE A 96 15.56 11.34 7.66
C ILE A 96 15.71 11.51 9.15
N ASP A 97 15.10 12.55 9.68
CA ASP A 97 15.03 12.84 11.10
C ASP A 97 13.60 12.70 11.61
N GLU A 98 13.44 12.67 12.93
CA GLU A 98 12.11 12.72 13.54
C GLU A 98 11.47 14.07 13.24
N HIS A 99 10.15 14.09 13.05
CA HIS A 99 9.36 15.27 12.66
C HIS A 99 9.60 15.80 11.24
N ASP A 100 10.48 15.17 10.45
CA ASP A 100 10.59 15.50 9.03
C ASP A 100 9.30 15.21 8.28
N GLU A 101 9.11 16.00 7.22
CA GLU A 101 8.03 15.76 6.29
C GLU A 101 8.46 14.80 5.19
N VAL A 102 7.66 13.75 4.97
CA VAL A 102 7.95 12.70 3.99
C VAL A 102 6.76 12.42 3.11
N ASN A 103 7.04 12.09 1.84
CA ASN A 103 6.04 11.61 0.92
C ASN A 103 6.19 10.11 0.72
N VAL A 104 5.04 9.42 0.80
CA VAL A 104 4.93 7.97 0.70
C VAL A 104 4.14 7.56 -0.52
N GLU A 105 4.46 6.38 -1.03
CA GLU A 105 3.73 5.69 -2.09
C GLU A 105 3.66 4.18 -1.79
N GLY A 106 2.86 3.45 -2.56
CA GLY A 106 2.80 1.99 -2.43
C GLY A 106 4.10 1.33 -2.90
N ILE A 107 4.55 0.30 -2.19
CA ILE A 107 5.78 -0.43 -2.52
C ILE A 107 5.66 -1.31 -3.79
N GLY A 108 4.43 -1.53 -4.29
CA GLY A 108 4.19 -2.32 -5.51
C GLY A 108 4.07 -3.84 -5.29
N GLY A 109 3.83 -4.29 -4.06
CA GLY A 109 3.63 -5.72 -3.75
C GLY A 109 2.35 -6.32 -4.35
N SER A 110 2.26 -7.65 -4.33
CA SER A 110 1.11 -8.40 -4.87
C SER A 110 -0.21 -7.91 -4.26
N THR A 111 -1.19 -7.58 -5.12
CA THR A 111 -2.50 -7.01 -4.72
C THR A 111 -2.42 -5.75 -3.84
N GLY A 112 -1.35 -4.96 -3.95
CA GLY A 112 -1.11 -3.78 -3.11
C GLY A 112 -0.71 -4.14 -1.67
N GLY A 113 -0.20 -5.35 -1.47
CA GLY A 113 0.32 -5.86 -0.20
C GLY A 113 1.79 -5.52 0.02
N ALA A 114 2.42 -6.26 0.92
CA ALA A 114 3.85 -6.16 1.17
C ALA A 114 4.66 -6.81 0.03
N MET A 115 5.92 -6.40 -0.11
CA MET A 115 6.81 -6.87 -1.18
C MET A 115 7.98 -7.68 -0.61
N GLY A 116 8.29 -8.80 -1.26
CA GLY A 116 9.48 -9.61 -0.96
C GLY A 116 9.55 -10.08 0.50
N ASP A 117 10.69 -9.83 1.11
CA ASP A 117 11.06 -10.27 2.46
C ASP A 117 10.58 -9.32 3.58
N LEU A 118 9.96 -8.19 3.24
CA LEU A 118 9.40 -7.22 4.20
C LEU A 118 8.01 -7.68 4.69
N PRO A 119 7.85 -8.11 5.95
CA PRO A 119 6.53 -8.43 6.50
C PRO A 119 5.76 -7.15 6.87
N GLY A 120 4.49 -7.06 6.48
CA GLY A 120 3.57 -6.01 6.95
C GLY A 120 3.79 -4.59 6.40
N VAL A 121 4.90 -4.33 5.71
CA VAL A 121 5.21 -3.03 5.11
C VAL A 121 4.68 -2.94 3.68
N ARG A 122 3.75 -2.02 3.44
CA ARG A 122 3.08 -1.85 2.14
C ARG A 122 3.44 -0.55 1.42
N TRP A 123 4.20 0.33 2.09
CA TRP A 123 4.54 1.66 1.60
C TRP A 123 6.04 1.86 1.61
N GLN A 124 6.51 2.77 0.76
CA GLN A 124 7.88 3.23 0.71
C GLN A 124 7.94 4.76 0.68
N VAL A 125 9.04 5.33 1.17
CA VAL A 125 9.31 6.77 1.09
C VAL A 125 10.00 7.07 -0.23
N TYR A 126 9.54 8.11 -0.94
CA TYR A 126 10.17 8.56 -2.19
C TYR A 126 10.70 10.01 -2.13
N LYS A 127 10.19 10.83 -1.20
CA LYS A 127 10.69 12.20 -0.95
C LYS A 127 10.77 12.51 0.55
N VAL A 128 11.71 13.39 0.89
CA VAL A 128 11.93 13.96 2.22
C VAL A 128 12.10 15.47 2.05
N ASN A 129 11.33 16.29 2.79
CA ASN A 129 11.34 17.76 2.71
C ASN A 129 11.34 18.29 1.26
N ASP A 130 10.42 17.77 0.43
CA ASP A 130 10.25 18.06 -1.00
C ASP A 130 11.42 17.65 -1.94
N VAL A 131 12.47 17.00 -1.41
CA VAL A 131 13.59 16.47 -2.20
C VAL A 131 13.43 14.96 -2.40
N SER A 132 13.76 14.47 -3.60
CA SER A 132 13.78 13.03 -3.91
C SER A 132 14.80 12.29 -3.04
N LEU A 133 14.38 11.19 -2.41
CA LEU A 133 15.27 10.37 -1.58
C LEU A 133 16.42 9.79 -2.40
N ASN A 134 16.18 9.38 -3.65
CA ASN A 134 17.22 8.87 -4.53
C ASN A 134 18.31 9.91 -4.80
N GLU A 135 17.94 11.19 -4.95
CA GLU A 135 18.91 12.26 -5.20
C GLU A 135 19.76 12.57 -3.97
N LEU A 136 19.20 12.42 -2.77
CA LEU A 136 19.93 12.52 -1.51
C LEU A 136 20.91 11.34 -1.35
N VAL A 137 20.45 10.11 -1.62
CA VAL A 137 21.27 8.90 -1.54
C VAL A 137 22.43 8.93 -2.54
N TYR A 138 22.19 9.40 -3.77
CA TYR A 138 23.26 9.57 -4.76
C TYR A 138 24.14 10.80 -4.50
N GLY A 139 23.81 11.65 -3.53
CA GLY A 139 24.58 12.86 -3.19
C GLY A 139 24.51 13.96 -4.26
N ARG A 140 23.52 13.92 -5.17
CA ARG A 140 23.35 14.94 -6.23
C ARG A 140 22.64 16.19 -5.73
N LYS A 141 21.87 16.04 -4.65
CA LYS A 141 21.17 17.13 -3.96
C LYS A 141 21.42 17.04 -2.48
N GLU A 142 21.40 18.19 -1.82
CA GLU A 142 21.49 18.28 -0.37
C GLU A 142 20.10 18.45 0.25
N LYS A 143 19.95 17.97 1.49
CA LYS A 143 18.73 18.15 2.26
C LYS A 143 18.60 19.64 2.63
N PRO A 144 17.51 20.32 2.27
CA PRO A 144 17.28 21.68 2.71
C PRO A 144 17.13 21.69 4.23
N ARG A 145 17.97 22.47 4.91
CA ARG A 145 17.82 22.73 6.35
C ARG A 145 16.71 23.77 6.49
N ARG A 146 15.61 23.40 7.16
CA ARG A 146 14.59 24.33 7.64
C ARG A 146 14.79 24.61 9.11
#